data_AF-A0A1Q3DWK4-F1
#
_entry.id   AF-A0A1Q3DWK4-F1
#
_cell.length_a   1.000
_cell.length_b   1.000
_cell.length_c   1.000
_cell.angle_alpha   90.00
_cell.angle_beta   90.00
_cell.angle_gamma   90.00
#
_symmetry.space_group_name_H-M   'P 1'
#
loop_
_entity.id
_entity.type
_entity.pdbx_description
1 polymer ?
#
loop_
_entity_poly.entity_id
_entity_poly.type
_entity_poly.pdbx_seq_one_letter_code
_entity_poly.pdbx_strand_id
1 'polypeptide(L)'
;MGGFSPSTYLLWSILACLFEGFLVAHLYSYDKFQCVKWGSGRQPGAFKRIMTYSYLATVPLLMVYSLTMTVLSYQQGFLITADGKVLAIPFSSWTHTARKRLLPLFFVLASAWALELVTHLEELTFWLFLLHQGPHKRDWFKSWEFRVWYLGSVIAILGMPLTVIIKRANLDLCFAWIFLAGSAAGLATTLCFMYVLVRFPGFIRRVKFEGAEPEVVVRLTIFYQLNITRMIFRFMFHFPLLILALDAVQGPHDIIAKQAASDLLVMLGGIGCFVSSAITLFIVRAPSLPDYHREQNMSHPKPTPPAADTFHHFENHEDLAVENLSQNPEYDGEATPQYESDPESDFIDPATVQGRNWIADTNDDATTWEMHSNEIFRTGSVTYHRPRIHQSRHGRRRDIEEQPSIGNIRAEINKYSTPPGSGKDPSAAVIVVPRISRVDPTRPLVMEEPSASHSSDVVHPYAMNFTSPIDLCDASLPRAI
;
A
#
# COMPACT_ATOMS: atom_id res chain seq x y z
N MET A 1 -28.05 -8.40 4.44
CA MET A 1 -26.93 -8.97 3.67
C MET A 1 -26.66 -10.35 4.23
N GLY A 2 -26.77 -11.41 3.42
CA GLY A 2 -26.29 -12.73 3.83
C GLY A 2 -24.78 -12.65 4.08
N GLY A 3 -24.27 -13.27 5.14
CA GLY A 3 -22.82 -13.32 5.35
C GLY A 3 -22.13 -13.95 4.15
N PHE A 4 -20.89 -13.57 3.85
CA PHE A 4 -20.10 -14.29 2.85
C PHE A 4 -19.83 -15.73 3.29
N SER A 5 -19.50 -16.61 2.35
CA SER A 5 -19.21 -17.99 2.73
C SER A 5 -17.96 -18.07 3.60
N PRO A 6 -17.86 -19.09 4.48
CA PRO A 6 -16.65 -19.33 5.25
C PRO A 6 -15.39 -19.45 4.38
N SER A 7 -15.52 -20.00 3.17
CA SER A 7 -14.43 -20.14 2.20
C SER A 7 -13.88 -18.78 1.73
N THR A 8 -14.75 -17.79 1.56
CA THR A 8 -14.36 -16.43 1.22
C THR A 8 -13.51 -15.81 2.34
N TYR A 9 -13.97 -15.91 3.60
CA TYR A 9 -13.17 -15.42 4.73
C TYR A 9 -11.86 -16.18 4.92
N LEU A 10 -11.86 -17.50 4.64
CA LEU A 10 -10.65 -18.32 4.68
C LEU A 10 -9.63 -17.83 3.66
N LEU A 11 -10.04 -17.53 2.42
CA LEU A 11 -9.15 -16.95 1.42
C LEU A 11 -8.55 -15.62 1.91
N TRP A 12 -9.39 -14.73 2.43
CA TRP A 12 -8.92 -13.45 2.99
C TRP A 12 -7.92 -13.65 4.14
N SER A 13 -8.14 -14.66 4.99
CA SER A 13 -7.22 -15.00 6.09
C SER A 13 -5.87 -15.50 5.56
N ILE A 14 -5.89 -16.38 4.56
CA ILE A 14 -4.67 -16.88 3.92
C ILE A 14 -3.90 -15.72 3.27
N LEU A 15 -4.60 -14.86 2.52
CA LEU A 15 -3.99 -13.68 1.88
C LEU A 15 -3.40 -12.72 2.92
N ALA A 16 -4.11 -12.46 4.03
CA ALA A 16 -3.62 -11.59 5.10
C ALA A 16 -2.38 -12.18 5.79
N CYS A 17 -2.37 -13.47 6.12
CA CYS A 17 -1.20 -14.14 6.70
C CYS A 17 0.01 -14.15 5.74
N LEU A 18 -0.22 -14.41 4.45
CA LEU A 18 0.83 -14.35 3.43
C LEU A 18 1.36 -12.92 3.28
N PHE A 19 0.47 -11.92 3.35
CA PHE A 19 0.88 -10.52 3.23
C PHE A 19 1.67 -10.05 4.44
N GLU A 20 1.29 -10.45 5.65
CA GLU A 20 2.05 -10.18 6.86
C GLU A 20 3.45 -10.81 6.78
N GLY A 21 3.52 -12.09 6.39
CA GLY A 21 4.80 -12.77 6.18
C GLY A 21 5.67 -12.09 5.12
N PHE A 22 5.06 -11.68 4.00
CA PHE A 22 5.73 -10.92 2.95
C PHE A 22 6.23 -9.55 3.45
N LEU A 23 5.40 -8.81 4.19
CA LEU A 23 5.75 -7.50 4.76
C LEU A 23 6.94 -7.62 5.71
N VAL A 24 6.91 -8.59 6.64
CA VAL A 24 7.99 -8.84 7.60
C VAL A 24 9.28 -9.24 6.88
N ALA A 25 9.21 -10.18 5.93
CA ALA A 25 10.37 -10.61 5.15
C ALA A 25 10.96 -9.47 4.30
N HIS A 26 10.11 -8.66 3.68
CA HIS A 26 10.49 -7.52 2.88
C HIS A 26 11.15 -6.41 3.73
N LEU A 27 10.58 -6.09 4.90
CA LEU A 27 11.15 -5.13 5.85
C LEU A 27 12.52 -5.58 6.38
N TYR A 28 12.66 -6.88 6.69
CA TYR A 28 13.93 -7.44 7.13
C TYR A 28 14.99 -7.38 6.03
N SER A 29 14.63 -7.78 4.80
CA SER A 29 15.56 -7.83 3.66
C SER A 29 16.01 -6.44 3.21
N TYR A 30 15.13 -5.45 3.32
CA TYR A 30 15.43 -4.08 2.89
C TYR A 30 16.35 -3.34 3.87
N ASP A 31 16.03 -3.36 5.17
CA ASP A 31 16.71 -2.50 6.14
C ASP A 31 16.82 -3.13 7.54
N LYS A 32 16.68 -4.46 7.67
CA LYS A 32 16.80 -5.19 8.95
C LYS A 32 15.99 -4.53 10.09
N PHE A 33 14.80 -4.03 9.77
CA PHE A 33 13.90 -3.28 10.67
C PHE A 33 14.45 -1.95 11.23
N GLN A 34 15.52 -1.37 10.70
CA GLN A 34 16.01 -0.06 11.19
C GLN A 34 15.00 1.06 10.92
N CYS A 35 14.26 1.00 9.80
CA CYS A 35 13.15 1.93 9.51
C CYS A 35 11.98 1.92 10.52
N VAL A 36 11.87 0.88 11.36
CA VAL A 36 10.87 0.78 12.44
C VAL A 36 11.37 1.43 13.73
N LYS A 37 12.69 1.61 13.88
CA LYS A 37 13.25 2.23 15.08
C LYS A 37 13.08 3.75 15.03
N TRP A 38 12.32 4.28 15.99
CA TRP A 38 12.08 5.71 16.13
C TRP A 38 13.37 6.55 16.22
N GLY A 39 14.40 6.02 16.89
CA GLY A 39 15.68 6.68 17.14
C GLY A 39 16.81 6.39 16.14
N SER A 40 16.53 5.78 14.99
CA SER A 40 17.58 5.47 14.00
C SER A 40 17.99 6.73 13.21
N GLY A 41 18.78 7.60 13.86
CA GLY A 41 19.54 8.70 13.26
C GLY A 41 18.74 9.83 12.57
N ARG A 42 19.47 10.89 12.16
CA ARG A 42 19.02 12.03 11.32
C ARG A 42 18.69 11.58 9.88
N GLN A 43 18.03 10.43 9.72
CA GLN A 43 17.59 9.95 8.43
C GLN A 43 16.27 10.67 8.09
N PRO A 44 16.27 11.52 7.05
CA PRO A 44 15.05 12.12 6.56
C PRO A 44 14.13 11.03 6.01
N GLY A 45 12.82 11.25 6.12
CA GLY A 45 11.82 10.26 5.70
C GLY A 45 10.69 10.02 6.71
N ALA A 46 10.22 11.06 7.41
CA ALA A 46 9.00 10.97 8.24
C ALA A 46 7.83 10.34 7.46
N PHE A 47 7.72 10.63 6.16
CA PHE A 47 6.73 10.08 5.24
C PHE A 47 6.88 8.55 5.07
N LYS A 48 8.07 8.08 4.73
CA LYS A 48 8.37 6.64 4.65
C LYS A 48 8.02 5.91 5.96
N ARG A 49 8.27 6.55 7.10
CA ARG A 49 7.92 6.00 8.42
C ARG A 49 6.41 5.93 8.61
N ILE A 50 5.67 7.00 8.33
CA ILE A 50 4.19 7.02 8.43
C ILE A 50 3.60 5.91 7.58
N MET A 51 4.01 5.79 6.32
CA MET A 51 3.57 4.72 5.42
C MET A 51 3.93 3.32 5.94
N THR A 52 5.12 3.16 6.54
CA THR A 52 5.55 1.88 7.10
C THR A 52 4.72 1.50 8.33
N TYR A 53 4.49 2.45 9.24
CA TYR A 53 3.72 2.21 10.45
C TYR A 53 2.25 1.96 10.17
N SER A 54 1.67 2.67 9.20
CA SER A 54 0.29 2.41 8.79
C SER A 54 0.15 1.02 8.19
N TYR A 55 1.06 0.55 7.33
CA TYR A 55 1.03 -0.84 6.86
C TYR A 55 1.27 -1.87 7.97
N LEU A 56 2.24 -1.64 8.86
CA LEU A 56 2.50 -2.50 10.02
C LEU A 56 1.31 -2.56 10.99
N ALA A 57 0.43 -1.57 10.99
CA ALA A 57 -0.82 -1.59 11.76
C ALA A 57 -1.98 -2.21 10.97
N THR A 58 -2.14 -1.86 9.69
CA THR A 58 -3.23 -2.33 8.83
C THR A 58 -3.23 -3.83 8.66
N VAL A 59 -2.08 -4.43 8.34
CA VAL A 59 -2.03 -5.86 7.97
C VAL A 59 -2.35 -6.78 9.14
N PRO A 60 -1.82 -6.56 10.37
CA PRO A 60 -2.26 -7.32 11.53
C PRO A 60 -3.74 -7.15 11.85
N LEU A 61 -4.30 -5.94 11.69
CA LEU A 61 -5.73 -5.71 11.91
C LEU A 61 -6.59 -6.49 10.90
N LEU A 62 -6.21 -6.49 9.61
CA LEU A 62 -6.87 -7.31 8.58
C LEU A 62 -6.74 -8.81 8.85
N MET A 63 -5.57 -9.26 9.32
CA MET A 63 -5.33 -10.65 9.70
C MET A 63 -6.22 -11.07 10.88
N VAL A 64 -6.27 -10.28 11.96
CA VAL A 64 -7.12 -10.56 13.13
C VAL A 64 -8.60 -10.58 12.73
N TYR A 65 -9.03 -9.60 11.93
CA TYR A 65 -10.41 -9.54 11.43
C TYR A 65 -10.76 -10.78 10.61
N SER A 66 -9.98 -11.08 9.56
CA SER A 66 -10.26 -12.17 8.63
C SER A 66 -10.21 -13.53 9.31
N LEU A 67 -9.21 -13.80 10.14
CA LEU A 67 -9.09 -15.06 10.87
C LEU A 67 -10.26 -15.27 11.82
N THR A 68 -10.63 -14.23 12.59
CA THR A 68 -11.76 -14.33 13.53
C THR A 68 -13.07 -14.51 12.79
N MET A 69 -13.30 -13.79 11.69
CA MET A 69 -14.49 -13.96 10.85
C MET A 69 -14.56 -15.35 10.24
N THR A 70 -13.43 -15.94 9.85
CA THR A 70 -13.36 -17.32 9.34
C THR A 70 -13.79 -18.31 10.41
N VAL A 71 -13.19 -18.24 11.60
CA VAL A 71 -13.52 -19.13 12.71
C VAL A 71 -14.99 -19.00 13.10
N LEU A 72 -15.51 -17.78 13.24
CA LEU A 72 -16.92 -17.56 13.58
C LEU A 72 -17.85 -18.09 12.49
N SER A 73 -17.53 -17.86 11.22
CA SER A 73 -18.34 -18.33 10.09
C SER A 73 -18.42 -19.86 10.03
N TYR A 74 -17.32 -20.57 10.25
CA TYR A 74 -17.34 -22.03 10.33
C TYR A 74 -18.09 -22.55 11.56
N GLN A 75 -18.03 -21.85 12.70
CA GLN A 75 -18.76 -22.23 13.91
C GLN A 75 -20.28 -22.06 13.78
N GLN A 76 -20.77 -21.08 13.02
CA GLN A 76 -22.20 -20.91 12.81
C GLN A 76 -22.77 -21.96 11.85
N GLY A 77 -21.99 -22.41 10.86
CA GLY A 77 -22.41 -23.40 9.87
C GLY A 77 -23.21 -22.78 8.71
N PHE A 78 -24.00 -23.61 8.04
CA PHE A 78 -24.77 -23.24 6.85
C PHE A 78 -26.26 -23.45 7.06
N LEU A 79 -27.08 -22.62 6.41
CA LEU A 79 -28.53 -22.79 6.36
C LEU A 79 -28.91 -23.50 5.06
N ILE A 80 -29.65 -24.60 5.19
CA ILE A 80 -30.25 -25.29 4.05
C ILE A 80 -31.68 -24.76 3.89
N THR A 81 -31.92 -24.00 2.83
CA THR A 81 -33.25 -23.48 2.49
C THR A 81 -34.14 -24.63 2.00
N ALA A 82 -35.47 -24.49 2.07
CA ALA A 82 -36.44 -25.49 1.59
C ALA A 82 -36.20 -25.94 0.13
N ASP A 83 -35.65 -25.05 -0.70
CA ASP A 83 -35.26 -25.33 -2.09
C ASP A 83 -33.97 -26.17 -2.23
N GLY A 84 -33.39 -26.65 -1.13
CA GLY A 84 -32.12 -27.37 -1.10
C GLY A 84 -30.87 -26.50 -1.31
N LYS A 85 -31.04 -25.17 -1.37
CA LYS A 85 -29.90 -24.23 -1.50
C LYS A 85 -29.17 -24.08 -0.18
N VAL A 86 -27.85 -24.19 -0.22
CA VAL A 86 -26.97 -23.95 0.93
C VAL A 86 -26.56 -22.48 0.92
N LEU A 87 -26.99 -21.73 1.93
CA LEU A 87 -26.66 -20.32 2.10
C LEU A 87 -25.93 -20.11 3.43
N ALA A 88 -25.03 -19.13 3.47
CA ALA A 88 -24.42 -18.71 4.72
C ALA A 88 -25.46 -18.04 5.62
N ILE A 89 -25.38 -18.32 6.93
CA ILE A 89 -26.33 -17.78 7.90
C ILE A 89 -26.15 -16.25 7.98
N PRO A 90 -27.20 -15.43 7.82
CA PRO A 90 -27.11 -13.98 7.96
C PRO A 90 -26.76 -13.57 9.41
N PHE A 91 -26.09 -12.42 9.60
CA PHE A 91 -25.60 -12.04 10.94
C PHE A 91 -26.72 -11.84 11.96
N SER A 92 -27.92 -11.49 11.51
CA SER A 92 -29.12 -11.40 12.34
C SER A 92 -29.53 -12.73 12.98
N SER A 93 -29.24 -13.86 12.34
CA SER A 93 -29.53 -15.21 12.80
C SER A 93 -28.36 -15.90 13.52
N TRP A 94 -27.24 -15.20 13.72
CA TRP A 94 -26.10 -15.75 14.45
C TRP A 94 -26.41 -15.89 15.94
N THR A 95 -25.72 -16.84 16.58
CA THR A 95 -25.77 -17.02 18.04
C THR A 95 -25.45 -15.71 18.77
N HIS A 96 -26.13 -15.46 19.89
CA HIS A 96 -25.99 -14.22 20.65
C HIS A 96 -24.53 -13.91 21.04
N THR A 97 -23.75 -14.94 21.39
CA THR A 97 -22.33 -14.82 21.71
C THR A 97 -21.50 -14.40 20.51
N ALA A 98 -21.72 -14.97 19.32
CA ALA A 98 -21.02 -14.58 18.10
C ALA A 98 -21.40 -13.16 17.68
N ARG A 99 -22.69 -12.81 17.77
CA ARG A 99 -23.20 -11.47 17.43
C ARG A 99 -22.57 -10.36 18.26
N LYS A 100 -22.33 -10.59 19.56
CA LYS A 100 -21.61 -9.65 20.44
C LYS A 100 -20.15 -9.41 20.00
N ARG A 101 -19.52 -10.41 19.38
CA ARG A 101 -18.13 -10.32 18.88
C ARG A 101 -18.02 -9.61 17.52
N LEU A 102 -19.11 -9.52 16.74
CA LEU A 102 -19.11 -8.87 15.43
C LEU A 102 -18.81 -7.38 15.49
N LEU A 103 -19.39 -6.66 16.46
CA LEU A 103 -19.22 -5.20 16.53
C LEU A 103 -17.74 -4.78 16.74
N PRO A 104 -16.99 -5.37 17.69
CA PRO A 104 -15.55 -5.13 17.78
C PRO A 104 -14.79 -5.46 16.49
N LEU A 105 -15.14 -6.55 15.80
CA LEU A 105 -14.52 -6.92 14.53
C LEU A 105 -14.78 -5.89 13.43
N PHE A 106 -15.96 -5.28 13.39
CA PHE A 106 -16.25 -4.19 12.46
C PHE A 106 -15.44 -2.93 12.76
N PHE A 107 -15.16 -2.62 14.03
CA PHE A 107 -14.22 -1.55 14.37
C PHE A 107 -12.78 -1.86 13.93
N VAL A 108 -12.33 -3.11 14.11
CA VAL A 108 -11.01 -3.55 13.62
C VAL A 108 -10.91 -3.40 12.11
N LEU A 109 -11.92 -3.88 11.36
CA LEU A 109 -11.98 -3.74 9.91
C LEU A 109 -12.01 -2.27 9.47
N ALA A 110 -12.86 -1.45 10.09
CA ALA A 110 -12.99 -0.03 9.76
C ALA A 110 -11.68 0.72 10.03
N SER A 111 -10.97 0.38 11.11
CA SER A 111 -9.67 0.98 11.44
C SER A 111 -8.59 0.56 10.45
N ALA A 112 -8.55 -0.73 10.08
CA ALA A 112 -7.61 -1.22 9.07
C ALA A 112 -7.82 -0.52 7.72
N TRP A 113 -9.06 -0.43 7.28
CA TRP A 113 -9.41 0.24 6.02
C TRP A 113 -9.13 1.75 6.07
N ALA A 114 -9.34 2.41 7.21
CA ALA A 114 -8.98 3.81 7.38
C ALA A 114 -7.48 4.05 7.17
N LEU A 115 -6.63 3.22 7.79
CA LEU A 115 -5.18 3.28 7.62
C LEU A 115 -4.76 2.97 6.18
N GLU A 116 -5.41 2.02 5.51
CA GLU A 116 -5.21 1.75 4.09
C GLU A 116 -5.57 2.98 3.22
N LEU A 117 -6.70 3.63 3.47
CA LEU A 117 -7.07 4.87 2.77
C LEU A 117 -6.05 5.99 2.98
N VAL A 118 -5.54 6.13 4.21
CA VAL A 118 -4.46 7.10 4.52
C VAL A 118 -3.23 6.81 3.68
N THR A 119 -2.77 5.55 3.60
CA THR A 119 -1.60 5.19 2.76
C THR A 119 -1.81 5.49 1.28
N HIS A 120 -3.01 5.21 0.76
CA HIS A 120 -3.34 5.44 -0.64
C HIS A 120 -3.42 6.94 -0.96
N LEU A 121 -3.97 7.74 -0.04
CA LEU A 121 -4.05 9.19 -0.18
C LEU A 121 -2.67 9.85 -0.03
N GLU A 122 -1.86 9.37 0.91
CA GLU A 122 -0.47 9.76 1.12
C GLU A 122 0.32 9.63 -0.17
N GLU A 123 0.24 8.46 -0.78
CA GLU A 123 0.88 8.20 -2.06
C GLU A 123 0.35 9.09 -3.19
N LEU A 124 -0.97 9.25 -3.32
CA LEU A 124 -1.58 10.11 -4.35
C LEU A 124 -1.05 11.54 -4.26
N THR A 125 -1.10 12.13 -3.08
CA THR A 125 -0.68 13.52 -2.84
C THR A 125 0.82 13.70 -3.03
N PHE A 126 1.61 12.69 -2.67
CA PHE A 126 3.04 12.66 -2.93
C PHE A 126 3.37 12.72 -4.42
N TRP A 127 2.78 11.84 -5.23
CA TRP A 127 3.02 11.86 -6.67
C TRP A 127 2.49 13.12 -7.33
N LEU A 128 1.37 13.65 -6.84
CA LEU A 128 0.82 14.91 -7.32
C LEU A 128 1.75 16.09 -7.05
N PHE A 129 2.36 16.13 -5.87
CA PHE A 129 3.38 17.12 -5.54
C PHE A 129 4.63 17.00 -6.41
N LEU A 130 5.11 15.76 -6.67
CA LEU A 130 6.22 15.53 -7.59
C LEU A 130 5.91 16.03 -9.00
N LEU A 131 4.69 15.82 -9.49
CA LEU A 131 4.27 16.34 -10.80
C LEU A 131 4.24 17.87 -10.87
N HIS A 132 3.94 18.53 -9.75
CA HIS A 132 3.90 19.99 -9.63
C HIS A 132 5.21 20.63 -9.16
N GLN A 133 6.26 19.84 -8.88
CA GLN A 133 7.56 20.41 -8.59
C GLN A 133 8.08 21.11 -9.85
N GLY A 134 8.21 22.43 -9.76
CA GLY A 134 8.90 23.24 -10.75
C GLY A 134 10.40 23.30 -10.45
N PRO A 135 11.16 24.11 -11.20
CA PRO A 135 12.59 24.30 -10.96
C PRO A 135 12.89 24.91 -9.58
N HIS A 136 11.92 25.59 -8.97
CA HIS A 136 12.03 26.09 -7.60
C HIS A 136 11.63 25.00 -6.60
N LYS A 137 12.54 24.69 -5.67
CA LYS A 137 12.27 23.78 -4.55
C LYS A 137 11.14 24.36 -3.69
N ARG A 138 9.97 23.71 -3.69
CA ARG A 138 8.83 24.08 -2.84
C ARG A 138 8.78 23.19 -1.59
N ASP A 139 8.56 23.81 -0.44
CA ASP A 139 8.36 23.09 0.83
C ASP A 139 7.09 22.23 0.77
N TRP A 140 7.22 20.92 1.05
CA TRP A 140 6.08 20.00 1.12
C TRP A 140 5.05 20.41 2.18
N PHE A 141 5.48 20.81 3.38
CA PHE A 141 4.56 21.15 4.49
C PHE A 141 3.70 22.39 4.22
N LYS A 142 4.15 23.29 3.34
CA LYS A 142 3.39 24.47 2.92
C LYS A 142 2.53 24.22 1.69
N SER A 143 2.66 23.03 1.08
CA SER A 143 1.97 22.65 -0.14
C SER A 143 0.47 22.42 0.11
N TRP A 144 -0.37 22.62 -0.90
CA TRP A 144 -1.80 22.31 -0.80
C TRP A 144 -2.03 20.80 -0.82
N GLU A 145 -1.12 20.04 -1.43
CA GLU A 145 -1.11 18.59 -1.47
C GLU A 145 -1.02 18.00 -0.05
N PHE A 146 -0.16 18.57 0.80
CA PHE A 146 -0.07 18.21 2.20
C PHE A 146 -1.37 18.51 2.97
N ARG A 147 -2.03 19.65 2.69
CA ARG A 147 -3.32 19.99 3.32
C ARG A 147 -4.42 19.01 2.93
N VAL A 148 -4.48 18.61 1.66
CA VAL A 148 -5.45 17.60 1.17
C VAL A 148 -5.17 16.24 1.82
N TRP A 149 -3.90 15.84 1.90
CA TRP A 149 -3.50 14.62 2.59
C TRP A 149 -3.92 14.62 4.05
N TYR A 150 -3.58 15.68 4.79
CA TYR A 150 -3.88 15.80 6.21
C TYR A 150 -5.40 15.78 6.45
N LEU A 151 -6.16 16.60 5.73
CA LEU A 151 -7.61 16.67 5.86
C LEU A 151 -8.26 15.33 5.51
N GLY A 152 -7.88 14.70 4.40
CA GLY A 152 -8.42 13.40 4.00
C GLY A 152 -8.05 12.29 4.97
N SER A 153 -6.87 12.36 5.59
CA SER A 153 -6.45 11.40 6.63
C SER A 153 -7.29 11.53 7.90
N VAL A 154 -7.56 12.75 8.36
CA VAL A 154 -8.46 13.01 9.50
C VAL A 154 -9.88 12.50 9.19
N ILE A 155 -10.39 12.77 7.98
CA ILE A 155 -11.70 12.27 7.55
C ILE A 155 -11.73 10.74 7.51
N ALA A 156 -10.68 10.07 7.02
CA ALA A 156 -10.64 8.61 6.96
C ALA A 156 -10.59 7.98 8.37
N ILE A 157 -9.68 8.45 9.23
CA ILE A 157 -9.47 7.93 10.59
C ILE A 157 -10.71 8.12 11.47
N LEU A 158 -11.39 9.25 11.37
CA LEU A 158 -12.61 9.51 12.14
C LEU A 158 -13.86 8.93 11.46
N GLY A 159 -13.98 9.09 10.15
CA GLY A 159 -15.18 8.75 9.38
C GLY A 159 -15.47 7.25 9.30
N MET A 160 -14.43 6.41 9.16
CA MET A 160 -14.63 4.96 9.07
C MET A 160 -15.16 4.36 10.39
N PRO A 161 -14.55 4.58 11.57
CA PRO A 161 -15.13 4.15 12.85
C PRO A 161 -16.48 4.80 13.17
N LEU A 162 -16.66 6.08 12.82
CA LEU A 162 -17.94 6.77 13.01
C LEU A 162 -19.07 6.10 12.23
N THR A 163 -18.79 5.61 11.02
CA THR A 163 -19.76 4.83 10.22
C THR A 163 -20.24 3.58 10.97
N VAL A 164 -19.33 2.89 11.69
CA VAL A 164 -19.66 1.74 12.54
C VAL A 164 -20.57 2.17 13.70
N ILE A 165 -20.25 3.27 14.37
CA ILE A 165 -21.04 3.79 15.50
C ILE A 165 -22.47 4.11 15.06
N ILE A 166 -22.63 4.82 13.93
CA ILE A 166 -23.94 5.25 13.42
C ILE A 166 -24.80 4.03 13.04
N LYS A 167 -24.19 3.00 12.43
CA LYS A 167 -24.92 1.83 11.90
C LYS A 167 -24.95 0.63 12.82
N ARG A 168 -24.40 0.71 14.04
CA ARG A 168 -24.27 -0.40 15.00
C ARG A 168 -25.58 -1.12 15.34
N ALA A 169 -26.73 -0.47 15.21
CA ALA A 169 -28.04 -1.06 15.51
C ALA A 169 -28.38 -2.22 14.56
N ASN A 170 -27.92 -2.15 13.31
CA ASN A 170 -28.18 -3.15 12.27
C ASN A 170 -26.85 -3.67 11.73
N LEU A 171 -26.35 -4.79 12.26
CA LEU A 171 -25.02 -5.30 11.94
C LEU A 171 -24.83 -5.63 10.44
N ASP A 172 -25.86 -6.20 9.80
CA ASP A 172 -25.83 -6.48 8.35
C ASP A 172 -25.66 -5.21 7.52
N LEU A 173 -26.40 -4.15 7.90
CA LEU A 173 -26.35 -2.87 7.23
C LEU A 173 -25.04 -2.14 7.56
N CYS A 174 -24.57 -2.24 8.80
CA CYS A 174 -23.29 -1.69 9.25
C CYS A 174 -22.14 -2.17 8.38
N PHE A 175 -22.07 -3.49 8.16
CA PHE A 175 -21.04 -4.08 7.31
C PHE A 175 -21.09 -3.57 5.86
N ALA A 176 -22.30 -3.47 5.29
CA ALA A 176 -22.50 -2.88 3.96
C ALA A 176 -22.04 -1.41 3.88
N TRP A 177 -22.32 -0.60 4.91
CA TRP A 177 -21.87 0.80 4.94
C TRP A 177 -20.36 0.95 5.06
N ILE A 178 -19.68 0.06 5.79
CA ILE A 178 -18.21 0.04 5.86
C ILE A 178 -17.65 -0.21 4.45
N PHE A 179 -18.17 -1.22 3.74
CA PHE A 179 -17.75 -1.53 2.38
C PHE A 179 -18.07 -0.39 1.41
N LEU A 180 -19.25 0.24 1.54
CA LEU A 180 -19.66 1.37 0.70
C LEU A 180 -18.73 2.56 0.88
N ALA A 181 -18.53 3.00 2.12
CA ALA A 181 -17.69 4.15 2.44
C ALA A 181 -16.22 3.90 2.05
N GLY A 182 -15.66 2.76 2.47
CA GLY A 182 -14.28 2.40 2.20
C GLY A 182 -13.99 2.22 0.70
N SER A 183 -14.86 1.52 -0.02
CA SER A 183 -14.69 1.28 -1.46
C SER A 183 -14.96 2.53 -2.29
N ALA A 184 -15.92 3.38 -1.90
CA ALA A 184 -16.17 4.65 -2.59
C ALA A 184 -14.98 5.62 -2.43
N ALA A 185 -14.44 5.77 -1.21
CA ALA A 185 -13.25 6.57 -0.96
C ALA A 185 -12.01 6.00 -1.68
N GLY A 186 -11.84 4.68 -1.64
CA GLY A 186 -10.78 3.98 -2.37
C GLY A 186 -10.88 4.14 -3.89
N LEU A 187 -12.09 4.05 -4.45
CA LEU A 187 -12.31 4.26 -5.87
C LEU A 187 -12.09 5.73 -6.26
N ALA A 188 -12.53 6.68 -5.44
CA ALA A 188 -12.28 8.11 -5.67
C ALA A 188 -10.79 8.43 -5.71
N THR A 189 -10.01 7.95 -4.74
CA THR A 189 -8.54 8.12 -4.73
C THR A 189 -7.87 7.43 -5.92
N THR A 190 -8.36 6.26 -6.33
CA THR A 190 -7.92 5.52 -7.52
C THR A 190 -8.15 6.32 -8.80
N LEU A 191 -9.34 6.92 -8.97
CA LEU A 191 -9.67 7.79 -10.10
C LEU A 191 -8.80 9.07 -10.12
N CYS A 192 -8.57 9.69 -8.96
CA CYS A 192 -7.65 10.83 -8.87
C CYS A 192 -6.21 10.43 -9.23
N PHE A 193 -5.78 9.22 -8.90
CA PHE A 193 -4.45 8.73 -9.26
C PHE A 193 -4.30 8.45 -10.76
N MET A 194 -5.38 8.11 -11.46
CA MET A 194 -5.33 8.00 -12.93
C MET A 194 -4.90 9.32 -13.58
N TYR A 195 -5.28 10.48 -13.03
CA TYR A 195 -4.80 11.78 -13.52
C TYR A 195 -3.26 11.87 -13.43
N VAL A 196 -2.68 11.44 -12.31
CA VAL A 196 -1.23 11.39 -12.11
C VAL A 196 -0.58 10.50 -13.18
N LEU A 197 -1.11 9.31 -13.40
CA LEU A 197 -0.60 8.35 -14.39
C LEU A 197 -0.60 8.90 -15.82
N VAL A 198 -1.66 9.62 -16.22
CA VAL A 198 -1.74 10.21 -17.57
C VAL A 198 -0.69 11.31 -17.76
N ARG A 199 -0.35 12.06 -16.71
CA ARG A 199 0.65 13.14 -16.78
C ARG A 199 2.09 12.65 -16.60
N PHE A 200 2.27 11.46 -16.03
CA PHE A 200 3.57 10.92 -15.67
C PHE A 200 4.57 10.78 -16.84
N PRO A 201 4.19 10.29 -18.04
CA PRO A 201 5.12 10.20 -19.16
C PRO A 201 5.66 11.57 -19.60
N GLY A 202 4.84 12.62 -19.49
CA GLY A 202 5.26 13.99 -19.76
C GLY A 202 6.30 14.49 -18.74
N PHE A 203 6.14 14.11 -17.47
CA PHE A 203 7.13 14.38 -16.42
C PHE A 203 8.46 13.67 -16.68
N ILE A 204 8.45 12.39 -17.05
CA ILE A 204 9.67 11.64 -17.41
C ILE A 204 10.44 12.34 -18.55
N ARG A 205 9.73 12.83 -19.58
CA ARG A 205 10.35 13.56 -20.68
C ARG A 205 11.01 14.84 -20.20
N ARG A 206 10.36 15.62 -19.32
CA ARG A 206 10.95 16.84 -18.74
C ARG A 206 12.22 16.53 -17.96
N VAL A 207 12.16 15.54 -17.05
CA VAL A 207 13.33 15.10 -16.27
C VAL A 207 14.49 14.66 -17.18
N LYS A 208 14.18 13.99 -18.30
CA LYS A 208 15.19 13.63 -19.31
C LYS A 208 15.77 14.85 -20.04
N PHE A 209 14.95 15.85 -20.37
CA PHE A 209 15.42 17.08 -21.02
C PHE A 209 16.24 17.98 -20.10
N GLU A 210 15.97 17.95 -18.78
CA GLU A 210 16.75 18.64 -17.75
C GLU A 210 18.12 18.00 -17.51
N GLY A 211 18.46 16.91 -18.21
CA GLY A 211 19.76 16.26 -18.12
C GLY A 211 19.90 15.33 -16.91
N ALA A 212 18.80 14.81 -16.36
CA ALA A 212 18.86 13.83 -15.29
C ALA A 212 19.59 12.55 -15.74
N GLU A 213 20.29 11.93 -14.79
CA GLU A 213 21.05 10.70 -15.00
C GLU A 213 20.17 9.58 -15.61
N PRO A 214 20.67 8.82 -16.60
CA PRO A 214 19.91 7.75 -17.24
C PRO A 214 19.34 6.71 -16.25
N GLU A 215 20.06 6.39 -15.18
CA GLU A 215 19.61 5.46 -14.15
C GLU A 215 18.33 5.97 -13.46
N VAL A 216 18.25 7.27 -13.17
CA VAL A 216 17.06 7.90 -12.60
C VAL A 216 15.87 7.75 -13.53
N VAL A 217 16.05 7.96 -14.83
CA VAL A 217 15.00 7.83 -15.84
C VAL A 217 14.51 6.37 -15.96
N VAL A 218 15.42 5.39 -15.90
CA VAL A 218 15.08 3.96 -15.92
C VAL A 218 14.26 3.59 -14.68
N ARG A 219 14.71 3.99 -13.48
CA ARG A 219 13.96 3.77 -12.23
C ARG A 219 12.56 4.38 -12.30
N LEU A 220 12.45 5.61 -12.81
CA LEU A 220 11.18 6.30 -12.97
C LEU A 220 10.24 5.60 -13.96
N THR A 221 10.80 5.02 -15.02
CA THR A 221 10.04 4.22 -16.00
C THR A 221 9.53 2.93 -15.38
N ILE A 222 10.34 2.25 -14.57
CA ILE A 222 9.92 1.05 -13.83
C ILE A 222 8.80 1.41 -12.85
N PHE A 223 8.93 2.51 -12.11
CA PHE A 223 7.87 2.99 -11.23
C PHE A 223 6.59 3.27 -11.99
N TYR A 224 6.64 3.91 -13.16
CA TYR A 224 5.46 4.14 -13.98
C TYR A 224 4.72 2.83 -14.31
N GLN A 225 5.45 1.80 -14.75
CA GLN A 225 4.86 0.50 -15.08
C GLN A 225 4.23 -0.17 -13.85
N LEU A 226 4.94 -0.18 -12.71
CA LEU A 226 4.42 -0.73 -11.46
C LEU A 226 3.15 0.00 -11.00
N ASN A 227 3.13 1.33 -11.13
CA ASN A 227 1.96 2.14 -10.78
C ASN A 227 0.76 1.84 -11.68
N ILE A 228 0.96 1.60 -12.99
CA ILE A 228 -0.12 1.16 -13.91
C ILE A 228 -0.66 -0.20 -13.47
N THR A 229 0.20 -1.20 -13.28
CA THR A 229 -0.24 -2.54 -12.87
C THR A 229 -1.01 -2.47 -11.56
N ARG A 230 -0.51 -1.70 -10.58
CA ARG A 230 -1.20 -1.49 -9.31
C ARG A 230 -2.57 -0.86 -9.48
N MET A 231 -2.73 0.08 -10.40
CA MET A 231 -4.02 0.73 -10.69
C MET A 231 -5.10 -0.27 -11.07
N ILE A 232 -4.74 -1.23 -11.95
CA ILE A 232 -5.64 -2.30 -12.39
C ILE A 232 -6.11 -3.13 -11.18
N PHE A 233 -5.17 -3.51 -10.30
CA PHE A 233 -5.50 -4.26 -9.08
C PHE A 233 -6.29 -3.44 -8.05
N ARG A 234 -6.11 -2.11 -7.97
CA ARG A 234 -6.96 -1.24 -7.13
C ARG A 234 -8.40 -1.19 -7.63
N PHE A 235 -8.62 -1.13 -8.94
CA PHE A 235 -9.97 -1.28 -9.50
C PHE A 235 -10.56 -2.65 -9.18
N MET A 236 -9.75 -3.71 -9.34
CA MET A 236 -10.15 -5.08 -8.98
C MET A 236 -10.45 -5.25 -7.48
N PHE A 237 -9.85 -4.42 -6.62
CA PHE A 237 -10.17 -4.36 -5.19
C PHE A 237 -11.48 -3.63 -4.91
N HIS A 238 -11.55 -2.34 -5.26
CA HIS A 238 -12.63 -1.46 -4.80
C HIS A 238 -13.94 -1.63 -5.60
N PHE A 239 -13.85 -1.90 -6.91
CA PHE A 239 -15.04 -1.94 -7.75
C PHE A 239 -15.99 -3.10 -7.41
N PRO A 240 -15.53 -4.36 -7.22
CA PRO A 240 -16.40 -5.46 -6.79
C PRO A 240 -17.03 -5.22 -5.42
N LEU A 241 -16.27 -4.68 -4.46
CA LEU A 241 -16.77 -4.40 -3.12
C LEU A 241 -17.78 -3.26 -3.10
N LEU A 242 -17.60 -2.25 -3.96
CA LEU A 242 -18.58 -1.17 -4.14
C LEU A 242 -19.89 -1.69 -4.72
N ILE A 243 -19.86 -2.55 -5.73
CA ILE A 243 -21.06 -3.19 -6.31
C ILE A 243 -21.83 -3.94 -5.23
N LEU A 244 -21.15 -4.75 -4.42
CA LEU A 244 -21.78 -5.50 -3.33
C LEU A 244 -22.37 -4.57 -2.28
N ALA A 245 -21.67 -3.50 -1.93
CA ALA A 245 -22.15 -2.55 -0.94
C ALA A 245 -23.39 -1.79 -1.42
N LEU A 246 -23.44 -1.41 -2.70
CA LEU A 246 -24.61 -0.75 -3.29
C LEU A 246 -25.82 -1.70 -3.34
N ASP A 247 -25.62 -2.95 -3.79
CA ASP A 247 -26.67 -3.98 -3.81
C ASP A 247 -27.20 -4.29 -2.39
N ALA A 248 -26.30 -4.25 -1.37
CA ALA A 248 -26.68 -4.43 0.03
C ALA A 248 -27.52 -3.29 0.60
N VAL A 249 -27.36 -2.06 0.09
CA VAL A 249 -28.05 -0.87 0.61
C VAL A 249 -29.35 -0.58 -0.16
N GLN A 250 -29.42 -0.86 -1.46
CA GLN A 250 -30.56 -0.48 -2.31
C GLN A 250 -31.79 -1.40 -2.19
N GLY A 251 -31.64 -2.66 -1.78
CA GLY A 251 -32.77 -3.52 -1.40
C GLY A 251 -33.31 -4.60 -2.36
N PRO A 252 -33.12 -4.58 -3.71
CA PRO A 252 -33.52 -5.73 -4.52
C PRO A 252 -32.60 -6.94 -4.33
N HIS A 253 -31.38 -6.71 -3.84
CA HIS A 253 -30.41 -7.74 -3.43
C HIS A 253 -30.14 -8.83 -4.48
N ASP A 254 -30.14 -8.47 -5.77
CA ASP A 254 -30.02 -9.42 -6.89
C ASP A 254 -28.68 -10.16 -6.91
N ILE A 255 -27.62 -9.46 -6.49
CA ILE A 255 -26.25 -10.00 -6.50
C ILE A 255 -26.00 -10.77 -5.21
N ILE A 256 -26.37 -10.20 -4.06
CA ILE A 256 -26.16 -10.82 -2.75
C ILE A 256 -27.02 -12.07 -2.56
N ALA A 257 -28.19 -12.14 -3.19
CA ALA A 257 -29.01 -13.35 -3.20
C ALA A 257 -28.29 -14.55 -3.86
N LYS A 258 -27.32 -14.28 -4.76
CA LYS A 258 -26.52 -15.30 -5.43
C LYS A 258 -25.18 -15.46 -4.72
N GLN A 259 -25.11 -16.39 -3.78
CA GLN A 259 -23.92 -16.68 -2.97
C GLN A 259 -22.63 -16.80 -3.81
N ALA A 260 -22.69 -17.46 -4.98
CA ALA A 260 -21.53 -17.61 -5.86
C ALA A 260 -21.04 -16.27 -6.44
N ALA A 261 -21.95 -15.35 -6.77
CA ALA A 261 -21.60 -14.04 -7.31
C ALA A 261 -21.02 -13.13 -6.22
N SER A 262 -21.62 -13.14 -5.02
CA SER A 262 -21.10 -12.38 -3.90
C SER A 262 -19.73 -12.87 -3.45
N ASP A 263 -19.54 -14.18 -3.31
CA ASP A 263 -18.24 -14.77 -2.96
C ASP A 263 -17.19 -14.45 -4.03
N LEU A 264 -17.50 -14.59 -5.33
CA LEU A 264 -16.57 -14.27 -6.41
C LEU A 264 -16.11 -12.81 -6.35
N LEU A 265 -17.03 -11.86 -6.17
CA LEU A 265 -16.71 -10.44 -6.11
C LEU A 265 -15.85 -10.09 -4.88
N VAL A 266 -16.11 -10.71 -3.72
CA VAL A 266 -15.30 -10.50 -2.51
C VAL A 266 -13.92 -11.16 -2.63
N MET A 267 -13.84 -12.36 -3.20
CA MET A 267 -12.57 -13.05 -3.44
C MET A 267 -11.70 -12.23 -4.42
N LEU A 268 -12.30 -11.72 -5.50
CA LEU A 268 -11.65 -10.84 -6.45
C LEU A 268 -11.14 -9.55 -5.78
N GLY A 269 -11.97 -8.97 -4.90
CA GLY A 269 -11.61 -7.83 -4.07
C GLY A 269 -10.39 -8.10 -3.19
N GLY A 270 -10.35 -9.25 -2.51
CA GLY A 270 -9.25 -9.66 -1.64
C GLY A 270 -7.94 -9.88 -2.40
N ILE A 271 -7.99 -10.54 -3.56
CA ILE A 271 -6.82 -10.73 -4.43
C ILE A 271 -6.32 -9.36 -4.94
N GLY A 272 -7.23 -8.48 -5.35
CA GLY A 272 -6.89 -7.11 -5.76
C GLY A 272 -6.19 -6.32 -4.66
N CYS A 273 -6.73 -6.35 -3.44
CA CYS A 273 -6.14 -5.69 -2.27
C CYS A 273 -4.73 -6.23 -1.99
N PHE A 274 -4.56 -7.56 -1.95
CA PHE A 274 -3.28 -8.21 -1.71
C PHE A 274 -2.22 -7.82 -2.73
N VAL A 275 -2.51 -8.02 -4.03
CA VAL A 275 -1.53 -7.76 -5.09
C VAL A 275 -1.22 -6.26 -5.19
N SER A 276 -2.23 -5.41 -5.05
CA SER A 276 -2.05 -3.95 -5.08
C SER A 276 -1.17 -3.45 -3.93
N SER A 277 -1.39 -3.97 -2.73
CA SER A 277 -0.61 -3.61 -1.54
C SER A 277 0.83 -4.14 -1.62
N ALA A 278 1.03 -5.37 -2.13
CA ALA A 278 2.36 -5.91 -2.38
C ALA A 278 3.16 -5.07 -3.38
N ILE A 279 2.54 -4.65 -4.50
CA ILE A 279 3.17 -3.74 -5.47
C ILE A 279 3.51 -2.39 -4.82
N THR A 280 2.65 -1.87 -3.94
CA THR A 280 2.92 -0.61 -3.23
C THR A 280 4.18 -0.71 -2.36
N LEU A 281 4.36 -1.82 -1.63
CA LEU A 281 5.58 -2.06 -0.86
C LEU A 281 6.82 -2.12 -1.76
N PHE A 282 6.73 -2.79 -2.93
CA PHE A 282 7.82 -2.81 -3.91
C PHE A 282 8.19 -1.43 -4.45
N ILE A 283 7.22 -0.55 -4.69
CA ILE A 283 7.49 0.81 -5.18
C ILE A 283 8.20 1.65 -4.12
N VAL A 284 7.72 1.60 -2.89
CA VAL A 284 8.20 2.46 -1.77
C VAL A 284 9.62 2.06 -1.33
N ARG A 285 10.00 0.80 -1.58
CA ARG A 285 11.28 0.21 -1.20
C ARG A 285 11.89 -0.60 -2.34
N ALA A 286 12.03 0.03 -3.50
CA ALA A 286 12.86 -0.55 -4.54
C ALA A 286 14.30 -0.70 -3.99
N PRO A 287 14.92 -1.89 -4.10
CA PRO A 287 16.34 -2.02 -3.80
C PRO A 287 17.10 -0.98 -4.62
N SER A 288 17.98 -0.21 -3.98
CA SER A 288 19.03 0.50 -4.72
C SER A 288 19.73 -0.57 -5.54
N LEU A 289 19.73 -0.53 -6.87
CA LEU A 289 20.49 -1.46 -7.70
C LEU A 289 21.98 -1.19 -7.42
N PRO A 290 22.70 -1.99 -6.61
CA PRO A 290 24.08 -1.64 -6.25
C PRO A 290 25.08 -2.20 -7.27
N ASP A 291 24.70 -3.10 -8.18
CA ASP A 291 25.69 -3.93 -8.88
C ASP A 291 25.52 -4.07 -10.40
N TYR A 292 24.44 -3.62 -11.01
CA TYR A 292 24.27 -3.82 -12.46
C TYR A 292 25.29 -3.00 -13.29
N HIS A 293 25.71 -1.83 -12.79
CA HIS A 293 26.77 -1.04 -13.41
C HIS A 293 28.18 -1.49 -13.00
N ARG A 294 28.34 -2.14 -11.84
CA ARG A 294 29.65 -2.67 -11.42
C ARG A 294 30.06 -3.86 -12.28
N GLU A 295 29.12 -4.71 -12.68
CA GLU A 295 29.40 -5.80 -13.63
C GLU A 295 29.64 -5.30 -15.06
N GLN A 296 28.91 -4.28 -15.53
CA GLN A 296 29.19 -3.71 -16.86
C GLN A 296 30.56 -3.05 -16.94
N ASN A 297 31.00 -2.34 -15.89
CA ASN A 297 32.33 -1.72 -15.86
C ASN A 297 33.47 -2.74 -15.69
N MET A 298 33.20 -3.96 -15.21
CA MET A 298 34.20 -5.04 -15.16
C MET A 298 34.36 -5.78 -16.50
N SER A 299 33.46 -5.55 -17.47
CA SER A 299 33.49 -6.22 -18.78
C SER A 299 34.24 -5.47 -19.88
N HIS A 300 34.65 -4.22 -19.65
CA HIS A 300 35.59 -3.53 -20.53
C HIS A 300 37.02 -3.79 -20.04
N PRO A 301 37.79 -4.71 -20.69
CA PRO A 301 39.22 -4.79 -20.42
C PRO A 301 39.81 -3.41 -20.71
N LYS A 302 40.45 -2.84 -19.69
CA LYS A 302 41.25 -1.62 -19.80
C LYS A 302 42.12 -1.80 -21.05
N PRO A 303 42.03 -0.95 -22.09
CA PRO A 303 42.87 -1.11 -23.26
C PRO A 303 44.31 -1.16 -22.78
N THR A 304 44.95 -2.30 -23.01
CA THR A 304 46.37 -2.47 -22.73
C THR A 304 47.07 -1.32 -23.43
N PRO A 305 47.80 -0.45 -22.73
CA PRO A 305 48.56 0.60 -23.40
C PRO A 305 49.42 -0.07 -24.48
N PRO A 306 49.47 0.48 -25.71
CA PRO A 306 50.31 -0.07 -26.75
C PRO A 306 51.72 -0.23 -26.16
N ALA A 307 52.28 -1.43 -26.28
CA ALA A 307 53.63 -1.70 -25.84
C ALA A 307 54.53 -0.59 -26.39
N ALA A 308 55.08 0.21 -25.48
CA ALA A 308 56.07 1.21 -25.85
C ALA A 308 57.24 0.44 -26.46
N ASP A 309 57.39 0.57 -27.78
CA ASP A 309 58.58 0.13 -28.48
C ASP A 309 59.77 0.71 -27.74
N THR A 310 60.59 -0.20 -27.21
CA THR A 310 61.78 0.11 -26.45
C THR A 310 62.81 0.68 -27.42
N PHE A 311 62.75 2.00 -27.65
CA PHE A 311 63.87 2.71 -28.26
C PHE A 311 64.97 2.82 -27.22
N HIS A 312 65.98 1.95 -27.36
CA HIS A 312 67.28 2.10 -26.74
C HIS A 312 67.88 3.46 -27.14
N HIS A 313 67.86 4.43 -26.23
CA HIS A 313 68.78 5.56 -26.30
C HIS A 313 69.85 5.39 -25.22
N PHE A 314 71.05 5.07 -25.70
CA PHE A 314 72.31 5.25 -24.98
C PHE A 314 72.57 6.76 -24.82
N GLU A 315 72.88 7.18 -23.59
CA GLU A 315 73.79 8.29 -23.22
C GLU A 315 73.83 8.34 -21.68
N ASN A 316 74.87 7.78 -21.05
CA ASN A 316 76.11 8.44 -20.60
C ASN A 316 75.91 9.50 -19.49
N HIS A 317 76.36 9.11 -18.29
CA HIS A 317 77.07 9.86 -17.25
C HIS A 317 76.67 11.33 -16.96
N GLU A 318 76.31 11.62 -15.71
CA GLU A 318 77.27 12.22 -14.76
C GLU A 318 76.74 12.25 -13.33
N ASP A 319 77.69 12.07 -12.42
CA ASP A 319 77.56 12.09 -10.97
C ASP A 319 77.03 13.43 -10.45
N LEU A 320 76.30 13.40 -9.33
CA LEU A 320 76.51 14.31 -8.20
C LEU A 320 75.70 13.83 -6.99
N ALA A 321 76.44 13.32 -6.01
CA ALA A 321 76.00 13.07 -4.66
C ALA A 321 75.80 14.39 -3.90
N VAL A 322 74.68 14.52 -3.18
CA VAL A 322 74.59 15.38 -1.98
C VAL A 322 73.77 14.67 -0.90
N GLU A 323 74.51 14.24 0.11
CA GLU A 323 74.11 13.88 1.46
C GLU A 323 73.69 15.15 2.24
N ASN A 324 72.64 15.06 3.07
CA ASN A 324 72.48 15.70 4.40
C ASN A 324 71.01 15.61 4.84
N LEU A 325 70.69 14.79 5.86
CA LEU A 325 70.71 15.09 7.29
C LEU A 325 69.58 16.03 7.78
N SER A 326 68.70 15.42 8.57
CA SER A 326 68.06 15.92 9.80
C SER A 326 67.56 17.37 9.87
N GLN A 327 66.27 17.55 10.17
CA GLN A 327 65.81 18.21 11.41
C GLN A 327 64.28 18.25 11.53
N ASN A 328 63.78 17.71 12.65
CA ASN A 328 62.52 18.12 13.28
C ASN A 328 62.58 19.62 13.62
N PRO A 329 61.43 20.29 13.64
CA PRO A 329 60.93 20.85 14.90
C PRO A 329 59.46 20.49 15.11
N GLU A 330 59.07 20.01 16.28
CA GLU A 330 58.80 20.80 17.49
C GLU A 330 57.38 21.40 17.46
N TYR A 331 56.62 20.92 18.44
CA TYR A 331 55.22 21.16 18.75
C TYR A 331 55.19 22.40 19.63
N ASP A 332 54.38 23.41 19.31
CA ASP A 332 53.77 24.32 20.29
C ASP A 332 52.76 25.25 19.58
N GLY A 333 51.57 25.37 20.16
CA GLY A 333 50.49 26.18 19.60
C GLY A 333 49.17 26.02 20.36
N GLU A 334 49.18 26.40 21.64
CA GLU A 334 47.97 26.77 22.37
C GLU A 334 47.22 27.89 21.63
N ALA A 335 45.92 27.71 21.41
CA ALA A 335 45.00 28.79 21.11
C ALA A 335 43.62 28.48 21.74
N THR A 336 43.42 28.99 22.94
CA THR A 336 42.11 29.24 23.54
C THR A 336 41.30 30.24 22.71
N PRO A 337 40.00 30.01 22.44
CA PRO A 337 39.08 31.08 22.14
C PRO A 337 38.49 31.62 23.44
N GLN A 338 38.89 32.85 23.73
CA GLN A 338 38.36 33.75 24.73
C GLN A 338 36.89 34.07 24.39
N TYR A 339 35.98 33.81 25.32
CA TYR A 339 34.57 34.19 25.21
C TYR A 339 34.48 35.71 25.43
N GLU A 340 34.19 36.44 24.37
CA GLU A 340 33.86 37.86 24.44
C GLU A 340 32.35 37.95 24.69
N SER A 341 32.01 38.13 25.96
CA SER A 341 30.70 38.57 26.41
C SER A 341 30.61 40.07 26.24
N ASP A 342 29.62 40.54 25.48
CA ASP A 342 29.12 41.90 25.57
C ASP A 342 27.58 41.91 25.58
N PRO A 343 26.98 42.95 26.18
CA PRO A 343 25.76 42.82 26.98
C PRO A 343 24.58 43.62 26.40
N GLU A 344 23.43 43.43 27.04
CA GLU A 344 22.29 44.36 27.11
C GLU A 344 21.55 44.76 25.81
N SER A 345 20.30 44.32 25.71
CA SER A 345 19.18 45.28 25.66
C SER A 345 17.83 44.60 25.95
N ASP A 346 17.38 44.84 27.17
CA ASP A 346 16.04 45.26 27.60
C ASP A 346 14.80 44.40 27.27
N PHE A 347 14.23 43.77 28.30
CA PHE A 347 13.20 44.31 29.22
C PHE A 347 11.82 44.49 28.58
N ILE A 348 10.95 43.48 28.75
CA ILE A 348 9.51 43.70 28.93
C ILE A 348 9.02 42.86 30.12
N ASP A 349 8.42 43.59 31.05
CA ASP A 349 7.88 43.27 32.37
C ASP A 349 6.63 42.35 32.32
N PRO A 350 6.48 41.34 33.20
CA PRO A 350 5.23 40.62 33.39
C PRO A 350 4.51 41.13 34.65
N ALA A 351 3.90 42.31 34.57
CA ALA A 351 2.93 42.76 35.55
C ALA A 351 1.76 43.45 34.85
N THR A 352 0.55 43.21 35.37
CA THR A 352 -0.76 43.76 34.96
C THR A 352 -1.37 43.28 33.64
N VAL A 353 -2.20 42.21 33.69
CA VAL A 353 -3.62 42.33 33.29
C VAL A 353 -4.48 41.45 34.22
N GLN A 354 -5.39 42.14 34.89
CA GLN A 354 -6.43 41.64 35.77
C GLN A 354 -7.45 40.75 35.03
N GLY A 355 -7.85 39.69 35.73
CA GLY A 355 -9.23 39.29 35.99
C GLY A 355 -10.28 39.44 34.88
N ARG A 356 -10.75 38.29 34.37
CA ARG A 356 -12.18 38.09 34.09
C ARG A 356 -12.62 36.69 34.49
N ASN A 357 -13.24 36.64 35.66
CA ASN A 357 -14.15 35.60 36.09
C ASN A 357 -15.38 35.60 35.17
N TRP A 358 -15.81 34.42 34.75
CA TRP A 358 -17.21 34.15 34.41
C TRP A 358 -17.66 32.94 35.23
N ILE A 359 -18.36 33.25 36.33
CA ILE A 359 -19.25 32.38 37.08
C ILE A 359 -20.65 33.01 36.94
N ALA A 360 -21.68 32.15 37.03
CA ALA A 360 -23.13 32.38 37.01
C ALA A 360 -23.75 32.32 35.59
N ASP A 361 -24.80 31.54 35.29
CA ASP A 361 -25.77 30.87 36.15
C ASP A 361 -26.48 29.70 35.45
N THR A 362 -26.85 28.73 36.29
CA THR A 362 -27.97 27.78 36.33
C THR A 362 -29.01 27.72 35.20
N ASN A 363 -29.28 26.49 34.73
CA ASN A 363 -30.56 25.77 34.87
C ASN A 363 -30.37 24.34 34.31
N ASP A 364 -30.41 23.33 35.19
CA ASP A 364 -31.58 22.46 35.42
C ASP A 364 -31.94 21.61 34.19
N ASP A 365 -31.48 20.35 34.17
CA ASP A 365 -32.44 19.24 34.20
C ASP A 365 -31.77 17.87 34.45
N ALA A 366 -32.49 17.11 35.26
CA ALA A 366 -32.10 15.90 35.96
C ALA A 366 -31.81 14.69 35.06
N THR A 367 -30.90 13.82 35.52
CA THR A 367 -31.11 12.36 35.60
C THR A 367 -29.97 11.71 36.37
N THR A 368 -30.11 11.75 37.69
CA THR A 368 -29.44 10.86 38.64
C THR A 368 -29.89 9.42 38.39
N TRP A 369 -28.93 8.52 38.14
CA TRP A 369 -29.12 7.09 38.36
C TRP A 369 -28.17 6.66 39.48
N GLU A 370 -28.74 6.55 40.68
CA GLU A 370 -28.12 5.89 41.82
C GLU A 370 -27.89 4.42 41.49
N MET A 371 -26.63 3.98 41.52
CA MET A 371 -26.28 2.57 41.55
C MET A 371 -26.42 2.08 42.98
N HIS A 372 -27.58 1.47 43.27
CA HIS A 372 -27.77 0.67 44.47
C HIS A 372 -27.00 -0.65 44.34
N SER A 373 -25.92 -0.78 45.09
CA SER A 373 -25.30 -2.05 45.43
C SER A 373 -26.18 -2.78 46.45
N ASN A 374 -26.66 -3.97 46.11
CA ASN A 374 -27.05 -4.96 47.10
C ASN A 374 -26.74 -6.37 46.59
N GLU A 375 -25.95 -7.07 47.39
CA GLU A 375 -25.73 -8.51 47.35
C GLU A 375 -27.07 -9.27 47.39
N ILE A 376 -27.10 -10.46 46.78
CA ILE A 376 -27.63 -11.69 47.40
C ILE A 376 -27.01 -12.88 46.65
N PHE A 377 -26.14 -13.59 47.37
CA PHE A 377 -25.78 -14.97 47.11
C PHE A 377 -27.03 -15.85 47.27
N ARG A 378 -27.40 -16.63 46.24
CA ARG A 378 -28.16 -17.87 46.45
C ARG A 378 -27.83 -18.92 45.40
N THR A 379 -27.21 -19.96 45.91
CA THR A 379 -27.00 -21.31 45.39
C THR A 379 -28.26 -21.91 44.76
N GLY A 380 -28.11 -22.48 43.56
CA GLY A 380 -29.13 -23.30 42.91
C GLY A 380 -28.49 -24.31 41.97
N SER A 381 -28.30 -25.54 42.47
CA SER A 381 -27.90 -26.72 41.72
C SER A 381 -28.90 -27.05 40.61
N VAL A 382 -28.44 -27.26 39.37
CA VAL A 382 -29.25 -27.85 38.30
C VAL A 382 -28.59 -29.11 37.76
N THR A 383 -29.34 -30.19 37.95
CA THR A 383 -29.08 -31.59 37.65
C THR A 383 -29.01 -31.85 36.14
N TYR A 384 -28.00 -32.62 35.71
CA TYR A 384 -27.89 -33.14 34.34
C TYR A 384 -28.93 -34.24 34.09
N HIS A 385 -29.83 -34.05 33.13
CA HIS A 385 -30.63 -35.13 32.54
C HIS A 385 -30.05 -35.57 31.20
N ARG A 386 -29.58 -36.83 31.17
CA ARG A 386 -29.09 -37.57 30.01
C ARG A 386 -30.22 -38.42 29.45
N PRO A 387 -30.60 -38.35 28.16
CA PRO A 387 -31.50 -39.34 27.57
C PRO A 387 -30.72 -40.56 27.11
N ARG A 388 -31.12 -41.72 27.62
CA ARG A 388 -30.69 -43.07 27.25
C ARG A 388 -31.70 -43.58 26.23
N ILE A 389 -31.31 -43.80 24.97
CA ILE A 389 -32.18 -44.43 23.97
C ILE A 389 -31.75 -45.88 23.76
N HIS A 390 -32.76 -46.73 23.89
CA HIS A 390 -32.75 -48.19 23.82
C HIS A 390 -32.31 -48.72 22.45
N GLN A 391 -31.40 -49.70 22.47
CA GLN A 391 -31.26 -50.70 21.43
C GLN A 391 -32.44 -51.67 21.50
N SER A 392 -33.17 -51.82 20.40
CA SER A 392 -34.07 -52.96 20.17
C SER A 392 -33.65 -53.68 18.90
N ARG A 393 -33.29 -54.94 19.12
CA ARG A 393 -32.81 -55.95 18.18
C ARG A 393 -34.01 -56.76 17.71
N HIS A 394 -34.40 -56.67 16.44
CA HIS A 394 -35.24 -57.68 15.81
C HIS A 394 -34.85 -57.87 14.36
N GLY A 395 -34.42 -59.10 14.05
CA GLY A 395 -34.16 -59.54 12.69
C GLY A 395 -35.45 -60.00 12.01
N ARG A 396 -35.52 -59.80 10.71
CA ARG A 396 -36.30 -60.66 9.82
C ARG A 396 -35.64 -60.72 8.45
N ARG A 397 -35.50 -61.96 8.00
CA ARG A 397 -34.88 -62.47 6.78
C ARG A 397 -35.97 -62.60 5.70
N ARG A 398 -35.54 -62.62 4.42
CA ARG A 398 -36.27 -62.96 3.16
C ARG A 398 -36.87 -61.77 2.40
N ASP A 399 -36.81 -61.65 1.07
CA ASP A 399 -36.27 -62.49 -0.01
C ASP A 399 -35.90 -61.59 -1.23
N ILE A 400 -34.99 -62.14 -2.02
CA ILE A 400 -34.70 -62.00 -3.46
C ILE A 400 -35.73 -61.21 -4.29
N GLU A 401 -35.29 -60.16 -5.02
CA GLU A 401 -35.77 -59.87 -6.39
C GLU A 401 -34.76 -59.01 -7.18
N GLU A 402 -34.26 -59.64 -8.25
CA GLU A 402 -33.78 -59.17 -9.56
C GLU A 402 -33.12 -57.78 -9.76
N GLN A 403 -31.89 -57.84 -10.29
CA GLN A 403 -31.25 -56.81 -11.10
C GLN A 403 -32.05 -56.48 -12.37
N PRO A 404 -31.86 -55.29 -12.94
CA PRO A 404 -31.27 -55.31 -14.28
C PRO A 404 -30.06 -54.37 -14.46
N SER A 405 -29.26 -54.81 -15.43
CA SER A 405 -27.99 -54.30 -15.91
C SER A 405 -27.98 -52.84 -16.36
N ILE A 406 -26.90 -52.14 -16.01
CA ILE A 406 -26.48 -50.88 -16.60
C ILE A 406 -25.99 -51.17 -18.03
N GLY A 407 -26.81 -50.79 -19.01
CA GLY A 407 -26.47 -50.78 -20.44
C GLY A 407 -26.39 -49.36 -20.96
N ASN A 408 -25.27 -49.06 -21.63
CA ASN A 408 -25.00 -48.00 -22.61
C ASN A 408 -26.13 -47.01 -22.94
N ILE A 409 -25.90 -45.72 -22.68
CA ILE A 409 -26.49 -44.62 -23.47
C ILE A 409 -25.36 -43.71 -23.94
N ARG A 410 -24.84 -44.04 -25.12
CA ARG A 410 -24.10 -43.15 -26.02
C ARG A 410 -25.03 -42.91 -27.21
N ALA A 411 -25.15 -41.66 -27.62
CA ALA A 411 -25.95 -41.12 -28.74
C ALA A 411 -27.33 -40.57 -28.33
N GLU A 412 -27.42 -39.23 -28.24
CA GLU A 412 -28.45 -38.41 -28.90
C GLU A 412 -28.31 -36.95 -28.46
N ILE A 413 -27.47 -36.16 -29.14
CA ILE A 413 -27.71 -34.71 -29.30
C ILE A 413 -27.17 -34.33 -30.68
N ASN A 414 -28.03 -34.45 -31.69
CA ASN A 414 -27.79 -33.85 -33.00
C ASN A 414 -29.16 -33.54 -33.61
N LYS A 415 -29.63 -32.30 -33.46
CA LYS A 415 -30.68 -31.64 -34.26
C LYS A 415 -31.03 -30.31 -33.61
N TYR A 416 -30.45 -29.22 -34.10
CA TYR A 416 -31.18 -27.95 -34.28
C TYR A 416 -30.54 -27.17 -35.44
N SER A 417 -31.15 -27.39 -36.61
CA SER A 417 -31.65 -26.37 -37.54
C SER A 417 -30.84 -25.08 -37.72
N THR A 418 -30.21 -25.01 -38.89
CA THR A 418 -29.87 -23.80 -39.65
C THR A 418 -31.08 -22.94 -40.00
N PRO A 419 -30.91 -21.62 -40.13
CA PRO A 419 -31.56 -20.84 -41.19
C PRO A 419 -30.52 -20.31 -42.21
N PRO A 420 -30.92 -20.10 -43.48
CA PRO A 420 -30.03 -19.63 -44.54
C PRO A 420 -30.10 -18.10 -44.72
N GLY A 421 -29.03 -17.49 -45.23
CA GLY A 421 -29.16 -16.22 -45.92
C GLY A 421 -27.95 -15.29 -45.92
N SER A 422 -27.15 -15.41 -46.99
CA SER A 422 -26.71 -14.29 -47.85
C SER A 422 -25.91 -13.12 -47.25
N GLY A 423 -24.68 -12.92 -47.75
CA GLY A 423 -24.14 -11.56 -47.93
C GLY A 423 -22.62 -11.47 -47.92
N LYS A 424 -22.05 -11.21 -49.10
CA LYS A 424 -20.65 -10.95 -49.45
C LYS A 424 -20.04 -9.77 -48.68
N ASP A 425 -18.79 -9.88 -48.22
CA ASP A 425 -17.61 -9.17 -48.77
C ASP A 425 -16.36 -9.35 -47.88
N PRO A 426 -15.15 -9.57 -48.45
CA PRO A 426 -13.91 -9.67 -47.69
C PRO A 426 -13.27 -8.28 -47.53
N SER A 427 -13.27 -7.75 -46.31
CA SER A 427 -12.47 -6.58 -45.98
C SER A 427 -11.01 -6.98 -45.75
N ALA A 428 -10.14 -6.49 -46.63
CA ALA A 428 -8.71 -6.65 -46.60
C ALA A 428 -8.09 -6.07 -45.31
N ALA A 429 -7.24 -6.86 -44.66
CA ALA A 429 -6.38 -6.39 -43.58
C ALA A 429 -5.24 -5.55 -44.19
N VAL A 430 -5.25 -4.24 -43.93
CA VAL A 430 -4.16 -3.32 -44.25
C VAL A 430 -3.09 -3.44 -43.16
N ILE A 431 -1.97 -4.08 -43.50
CA ILE A 431 -0.76 -4.07 -42.67
C ILE A 431 -0.02 -2.77 -42.96
N VAL A 432 0.00 -1.85 -41.99
CA VAL A 432 0.82 -0.63 -42.04
C VAL A 432 2.23 -0.99 -41.57
N VAL A 433 3.17 -1.12 -42.51
CA VAL A 433 4.60 -1.21 -42.22
C VAL A 433 5.17 0.21 -42.17
N PRO A 434 5.74 0.67 -41.03
CA PRO A 434 6.35 1.99 -40.96
C PRO A 434 7.63 2.03 -41.83
N ARG A 435 7.66 3.00 -42.75
CA ARG A 435 8.78 3.27 -43.64
C ARG A 435 9.87 4.01 -42.85
N ILE A 436 10.99 3.34 -42.59
CA ILE A 436 12.19 3.97 -42.01
C ILE A 436 12.82 4.85 -43.10
N SER A 437 12.95 6.15 -42.81
CA SER A 437 13.65 7.10 -43.68
C SER A 437 15.14 6.73 -43.75
N ARG A 438 15.62 6.44 -44.97
CA ARG A 438 17.05 6.36 -45.27
C ARG A 438 17.70 7.71 -44.99
N VAL A 439 18.66 7.72 -44.07
CA VAL A 439 19.57 8.86 -43.83
C VAL A 439 20.64 8.83 -44.92
N ASP A 440 20.85 9.99 -45.53
CA ASP A 440 21.79 10.24 -46.62
C ASP A 440 23.24 10.31 -46.08
N PRO A 441 24.19 9.50 -46.57
CA PRO A 441 25.52 9.37 -45.95
C PRO A 441 26.56 10.43 -46.38
N THR A 442 26.17 11.56 -46.96
CA THR A 442 27.14 12.50 -47.58
C THR A 442 27.07 13.92 -47.02
N ARG A 443 27.23 14.09 -45.70
CA ARG A 443 27.53 15.41 -45.13
C ARG A 443 28.62 15.33 -44.05
N PRO A 444 29.84 15.86 -44.30
CA PRO A 444 30.86 15.94 -43.27
C PRO A 444 30.45 17.01 -42.25
N LEU A 445 30.22 16.58 -41.00
CA LEU A 445 30.04 17.46 -39.86
C LEU A 445 31.42 17.87 -39.34
N VAL A 446 31.72 19.15 -39.46
CA VAL A 446 32.85 19.80 -38.78
C VAL A 446 32.53 19.80 -37.29
N MET A 447 33.32 19.07 -36.52
CA MET A 447 33.21 18.96 -35.06
C MET A 447 34.15 20.01 -34.45
N GLU A 448 33.61 21.15 -34.04
CA GLU A 448 34.32 22.06 -33.13
C GLU A 448 34.35 21.45 -31.72
N GLU A 449 35.55 21.30 -31.16
CA GLU A 449 35.76 20.92 -29.76
C GLU A 449 35.27 22.02 -28.82
N PRO A 450 34.34 21.74 -27.90
CA PRO A 450 34.07 22.63 -26.79
C PRO A 450 35.10 22.41 -25.69
N SER A 451 35.76 23.51 -25.35
CA SER A 451 36.69 23.69 -24.25
C SER A 451 36.10 23.18 -22.92
N ALA A 452 36.89 22.35 -22.23
CA ALA A 452 36.59 21.82 -20.91
C ALA A 452 36.49 22.96 -19.87
N SER A 453 35.25 23.32 -19.53
CA SER A 453 34.95 24.19 -18.39
C SER A 453 34.50 23.34 -17.20
N HIS A 454 34.97 23.73 -16.02
CA HIS A 454 34.76 23.08 -14.73
C HIS A 454 33.33 22.55 -14.52
N SER A 455 33.21 21.23 -14.51
CA SER A 455 32.03 20.50 -14.02
C SER A 455 31.92 20.69 -12.52
N SER A 456 31.07 21.62 -12.08
CA SER A 456 30.56 21.60 -10.71
C SER A 456 29.56 20.45 -10.60
N ASP A 457 29.83 19.51 -9.69
CA ASP A 457 28.98 18.36 -9.36
C ASP A 457 27.66 18.81 -8.70
N VAL A 458 26.81 19.51 -9.46
CA VAL A 458 25.47 19.85 -9.04
C VAL A 458 24.60 18.62 -9.30
N VAL A 459 24.54 17.74 -8.30
CA VAL A 459 23.62 16.59 -8.31
C VAL A 459 22.20 17.10 -8.58
N HIS A 460 21.61 16.64 -9.68
CA HIS A 460 20.28 17.05 -10.14
C HIS A 460 19.27 16.89 -8.98
N PRO A 461 18.43 17.88 -8.66
CA PRO A 461 17.58 17.87 -7.46
C PRO A 461 16.64 16.65 -7.40
N TYR A 462 16.31 16.07 -8.55
CA TYR A 462 15.50 14.87 -8.63
C TYR A 462 16.26 13.58 -8.27
N ALA A 463 17.59 13.52 -8.44
CA ALA A 463 18.38 12.33 -8.11
C ALA A 463 18.40 12.03 -6.59
N MET A 464 18.31 13.06 -5.75
CA MET A 464 18.15 12.91 -4.29
C MET A 464 16.70 12.74 -3.82
N ASN A 465 15.70 13.03 -4.67
CA ASN A 465 14.28 13.07 -4.28
C ASN A 465 13.53 11.75 -4.40
N PHE A 466 14.09 10.75 -5.08
CA PHE A 466 13.40 9.47 -5.28
C PHE A 466 13.38 8.59 -4.02
N THR A 467 14.03 9.03 -2.94
CA THR A 467 13.89 8.49 -1.58
C THR A 467 12.88 9.23 -0.70
N SER A 468 12.05 10.11 -1.25
CA SER A 468 11.15 11.07 -0.59
C SER A 468 11.78 12.48 -0.57
N PRO A 469 11.15 13.50 -1.18
CA PRO A 469 11.70 14.85 -1.33
C PRO A 469 11.82 15.65 -0.03
N ILE A 470 11.42 15.05 1.11
CA ILE A 470 11.70 15.59 2.45
C ILE A 470 13.18 15.39 2.82
N ASP A 471 13.91 14.54 2.08
CA ASP A 471 15.36 14.35 2.22
C ASP A 471 16.18 15.61 1.89
N LEU A 472 15.56 16.65 1.32
CA LEU A 472 16.22 17.92 0.97
C LEU A 472 16.16 19.01 2.05
N CYS A 473 15.29 18.93 3.07
CA CYS A 473 15.10 20.04 4.01
C CYS A 473 16.19 20.16 5.09
N ASP A 474 17.01 19.13 5.31
CA ASP A 474 18.01 19.13 6.39
C ASP A 474 19.47 19.37 5.94
N ALA A 475 19.71 19.55 4.63
CA ALA A 475 21.08 19.70 4.11
C ALA A 475 21.68 21.11 4.24
N SER A 476 20.89 22.13 4.65
CA SER A 476 21.34 23.54 4.67
C SER A 476 21.38 24.21 6.04
N LEU A 477 21.26 23.46 7.15
CA LEU A 477 21.51 24.02 8.48
C LEU A 477 23.02 23.95 8.78
N PRO A 478 23.72 25.10 8.95
CA PRO A 478 25.12 25.10 9.34
C PRO A 478 25.28 24.35 10.67
N ARG A 479 26.29 23.48 10.72
CA ARG A 479 26.67 22.72 11.91
C ARG A 479 27.02 23.71 13.02
N ALA A 480 26.13 23.88 14.00
CA ALA A 480 26.56 24.36 15.31
C ALA A 480 27.35 23.22 15.95
N ILE A 481 28.65 23.45 16.15
CA ILE A 481 29.57 22.59 16.92
C ILE A 481 29.37 22.87 18.39
#